data_AF-A0A1M3HG18-F1
#
_entry.id   AF-A0A1M3HG18-F1
#
_cell.length_a   1.000
_cell.length_b   1.000
_cell.length_c   1.000
_cell.angle_alpha   90.00
_cell.angle_beta   90.00
_cell.angle_gamma   90.00
#
_symmetry.space_group_name_H-M   'P 1'
#
loop_
_entity.id
_entity.type
_entity.pdbx_description
1 polymer ?
#
loop_
_entity_poly.entity_id
_entity_poly.type
_entity_poly.pdbx_seq_one_letter_code
_entity_poly.pdbx_strand_id
1 'polypeptide(L)'
;MSYYLDNSELFNQPIRLSIQEREQPLTVVREYFKDYPLSDTRHTLWEIVSACLISDAPQFDDPHKRDDLLAFYARTEELIEAMHIIKEKADDPQS
;
A
#
# COMPACT_ATOMS: atom_id res chain seq x y z
N MET A 1 -9.22 21.60 3.52
CA MET A 1 -9.17 20.85 2.24
C MET A 1 -7.87 20.09 2.22
N SER A 2 -7.86 18.85 1.73
CA SER A 2 -6.64 18.03 1.66
C SER A 2 -5.78 18.56 0.52
N TYR A 3 -4.56 19.04 0.83
CA TYR A 3 -3.58 19.56 -0.14
C TYR A 3 -3.36 18.63 -1.35
N TYR A 4 -3.54 17.33 -1.13
CA TYR A 4 -3.43 16.28 -2.15
C TYR A 4 -4.58 16.28 -3.16
N LEU A 5 -5.80 16.62 -2.74
CA LEU A 5 -6.97 16.67 -3.62
C LEU A 5 -6.97 17.94 -4.47
N ASP A 6 -6.47 19.05 -3.91
CA ASP A 6 -6.42 20.35 -4.57
C ASP A 6 -5.36 20.43 -5.69
N ASN A 7 -4.42 19.47 -5.75
CA ASN A 7 -3.36 19.36 -6.77
C ASN A 7 -3.32 17.98 -7.41
N SER A 8 -4.50 17.41 -7.70
CA SER A 8 -4.66 16.01 -8.12
C SER A 8 -3.76 15.60 -9.30
N GLU A 9 -3.56 16.44 -10.31
CA GLU A 9 -2.70 16.11 -11.47
C GLU A 9 -1.23 15.91 -11.10
N LEU A 10 -0.72 16.66 -10.11
CA LEU A 10 0.66 16.53 -9.63
C LEU A 10 0.86 15.30 -8.76
N PHE A 11 -0.19 14.88 -8.02
CA PHE A 11 -0.16 13.73 -7.12
C PHE A 11 -0.62 12.42 -7.75
N ASN A 12 -1.20 12.45 -8.95
CA ASN A 12 -1.60 11.27 -9.72
C ASN A 12 -0.46 10.64 -10.54
N GLN A 13 0.79 11.05 -10.31
CA GLN A 13 1.97 10.48 -10.95
C GLN A 13 2.94 9.92 -9.88
N PRO A 14 3.78 8.92 -10.22
CA PRO A 14 4.83 8.47 -9.32
C PRO A 14 5.78 9.63 -8.99
N ILE A 15 5.87 10.01 -7.71
CA ILE A 15 6.78 11.08 -7.26
C ILE A 15 8.08 10.49 -6.69
N ARG A 16 7.99 9.34 -5.99
CA ARG A 16 9.11 8.78 -5.23
C ARG A 16 10.06 7.90 -6.05
N LEU A 17 9.59 7.35 -7.17
CA LEU A 17 10.38 6.45 -8.01
C LEU A 17 11.32 7.27 -8.90
N SER A 18 12.60 6.90 -8.87
CA SER A 18 13.62 7.37 -9.82
C SER A 18 13.27 6.96 -11.26
N ILE A 19 13.96 7.54 -12.24
CA ILE A 19 13.74 7.22 -13.65
C ILE A 19 13.98 5.73 -13.89
N GLN A 20 15.03 5.17 -13.30
CA GLN A 20 15.38 3.75 -13.43
C GLN A 20 14.32 2.83 -12.81
N GLU A 21 13.78 3.19 -11.64
CA GLU A 21 12.72 2.43 -10.99
C GLU A 21 11.39 2.52 -11.75
N ARG A 22 11.14 3.59 -12.50
CA ARG A 22 9.96 3.68 -13.37
C ARG A 22 10.07 2.77 -14.59
N GLU A 23 11.26 2.64 -15.16
CA GLU A 23 11.55 1.70 -16.26
C GLU A 23 11.52 0.24 -15.77
N GLN A 24 11.88 0.00 -14.51
CA GLN A 24 11.92 -1.34 -13.91
C GLN A 24 11.22 -1.40 -12.54
N PRO A 25 9.89 -1.21 -12.47
CA PRO A 25 9.15 -1.11 -11.20
C PRO A 25 9.22 -2.39 -10.37
N LEU A 26 9.44 -3.53 -11.01
CA LEU A 26 9.64 -4.81 -10.33
C LEU A 26 10.85 -4.82 -9.39
N THR A 27 11.87 -4.00 -9.66
CA THR A 27 13.03 -3.90 -8.75
C THR A 27 12.63 -3.33 -7.39
N VAL A 28 11.76 -2.32 -7.37
CA VAL A 28 11.20 -1.75 -6.14
C VAL A 28 10.37 -2.78 -5.38
N VAL A 29 9.54 -3.55 -6.09
CA VAL A 29 8.71 -4.60 -5.47
C VAL A 29 9.59 -5.70 -4.87
N ARG A 30 10.65 -6.12 -5.56
CA ARG A 30 11.61 -7.11 -5.06
C ARG A 30 12.34 -6.64 -3.80
N GLU A 31 12.89 -5.43 -3.83
CA GLU A 31 13.57 -4.87 -2.66
C GLU A 31 12.60 -4.67 -1.49
N TYR A 32 11.36 -4.24 -1.75
CA TYR A 32 10.33 -4.17 -0.71
C TYR A 32 10.11 -5.53 -0.03
N PHE A 33 9.86 -6.60 -0.79
CA PHE A 33 9.59 -7.93 -0.20
C PHE A 33 10.82 -8.65 0.37
N LYS A 34 12.02 -8.13 0.09
CA LYS A 34 13.27 -8.59 0.70
C LYS A 34 13.44 -8.03 2.11
N ASP A 35 13.10 -6.75 2.30
CA ASP A 35 13.16 -6.09 3.60
C ASP A 35 11.90 -6.34 4.44
N TYR A 36 10.75 -6.53 3.79
CA TYR A 36 9.44 -6.73 4.42
C TYR A 36 8.76 -7.98 3.84
N PRO A 37 8.95 -9.16 4.46
CA PRO A 37 8.24 -10.37 4.06
C PRO A 37 6.72 -10.16 4.07
N LEU A 38 5.99 -10.86 3.21
CA LEU A 38 4.54 -10.70 3.10
C LEU A 38 3.80 -10.89 4.44
N SER A 39 4.27 -11.81 5.29
CA SER A 39 3.73 -12.00 6.65
C SER A 39 3.81 -10.73 7.49
N ASP A 40 4.97 -10.08 7.44
CA ASP A 40 5.31 -8.93 8.27
C ASP A 40 4.56 -7.71 7.75
N THR A 41 4.49 -7.53 6.43
CA THR A 41 3.66 -6.50 5.80
C THR A 41 2.20 -6.61 6.20
N ARG A 42 1.59 -7.82 6.16
CA ARG A 42 0.21 -8.03 6.59
C ARG A 42 0.02 -7.69 8.07
N HIS A 43 0.95 -8.16 8.90
CA HIS A 43 0.91 -7.89 10.34
C HIS A 43 0.97 -6.39 10.65
N THR A 44 1.96 -5.69 10.10
CA THR A 44 2.13 -4.24 10.29
C THR A 44 0.93 -3.46 9.75
N LEU A 45 0.39 -3.84 8.59
CA LEU A 45 -0.79 -3.18 8.03
C LEU A 45 -2.00 -3.33 8.98
N TRP A 46 -2.21 -4.53 9.52
CA TRP A 46 -3.27 -4.77 10.51
C TRP A 46 -3.06 -3.99 11.81
N GLU A 47 -1.83 -3.90 12.31
CA GLU A 47 -1.51 -3.11 13.51
C GLU A 47 -1.84 -1.63 13.32
N ILE A 48 -1.49 -1.05 12.16
CA ILE A 48 -1.79 0.35 11.83
C ILE A 48 -3.31 0.58 11.81
N VAL A 49 -4.06 -0.28 11.11
CA VAL A 49 -5.52 -0.16 11.01
C VAL A 49 -6.17 -0.34 12.37
N SER A 50 -5.74 -1.33 13.14
CA SER A 50 -6.22 -1.57 14.50
C SER A 50 -6.00 -0.35 15.39
N ALA A 51 -4.81 0.24 15.35
CA ALA A 51 -4.48 1.45 16.10
C ALA A 51 -5.39 2.63 15.72
N CYS A 52 -5.69 2.82 14.43
CA CYS A 52 -6.62 3.84 13.98
C CYS A 52 -8.05 3.59 14.50
N LEU A 53 -8.53 2.34 14.46
CA LEU A 53 -9.89 2.00 14.87
C LEU A 53 -10.14 2.16 16.37
N ILE A 54 -9.14 1.89 17.20
CA ILE A 54 -9.24 2.02 18.67
C ILE A 54 -8.86 3.40 19.18
N SER A 55 -8.30 4.27 18.32
CA SER A 55 -7.93 5.63 18.73
C SER A 55 -9.17 6.51 18.87
N ASP A 56 -9.13 7.43 19.84
CA ASP A 56 -10.10 8.53 19.99
C ASP A 56 -9.83 9.66 18.99
N ALA A 57 -9.31 9.32 17.80
CA ALA A 57 -8.92 10.28 16.80
C ALA A 57 -10.20 10.82 16.09
N PRO A 58 -10.42 12.15 16.05
CA PRO A 58 -11.64 12.73 15.49
C PRO A 58 -11.91 12.37 14.02
N GLN A 59 -10.87 11.94 13.30
CA GLN A 59 -10.95 11.49 11.91
C GLN A 59 -11.71 10.16 11.78
N PHE A 60 -11.81 9.37 12.84
CA PHE A 60 -12.46 8.06 12.84
C PHE A 60 -13.66 7.97 13.78
N ASP A 61 -14.11 9.07 14.39
CA ASP A 61 -15.30 9.07 15.27
C ASP A 61 -16.58 8.66 14.54
N ASP A 62 -16.67 8.97 13.26
CA ASP A 62 -17.77 8.61 12.36
C ASP A 62 -17.69 7.13 11.95
N PRO A 63 -18.73 6.31 12.23
CA PRO A 63 -18.80 4.92 11.78
C PRO A 63 -18.55 4.74 10.27
N HIS A 64 -19.02 5.65 9.42
CA HIS A 64 -18.81 5.54 7.97
C HIS A 64 -17.33 5.64 7.60
N LYS A 65 -16.57 6.49 8.32
CA LYS A 65 -15.12 6.61 8.08
C LYS A 65 -14.34 5.38 8.56
N ARG A 66 -14.84 4.67 9.58
CA ARG A 66 -14.27 3.39 10.02
C ARG A 66 -14.53 2.30 8.97
N ASP A 67 -15.73 2.25 8.41
CA ASP A 67 -16.05 1.35 7.29
C ASP A 67 -15.18 1.64 6.06
N ASP A 68 -15.02 2.90 5.68
CA ASP A 68 -14.14 3.30 4.58
C ASP A 68 -12.67 2.88 4.83
N LEU A 69 -12.18 3.02 6.06
CA LEU A 69 -10.84 2.58 6.46
C LEU A 69 -10.69 1.05 6.30
N LEU A 70 -11.68 0.27 6.74
CA LEU A 70 -11.67 -1.18 6.62
C LEU A 70 -11.73 -1.62 5.14
N ALA A 71 -12.54 -0.95 4.32
CA ALA A 71 -12.58 -1.20 2.88
C ALA A 71 -11.24 -0.88 2.21
N PHE A 72 -10.62 0.27 2.56
CA PHE A 72 -9.29 0.64 2.07
C PHE A 72 -8.22 -0.38 2.49
N TYR A 73 -8.24 -0.83 3.75
CA TYR A 73 -7.36 -1.88 4.25
C TYR A 73 -7.45 -3.15 3.41
N ALA A 74 -8.66 -3.69 3.22
CA ALA A 74 -8.88 -4.92 2.46
C ALA A 74 -8.34 -4.81 1.02
N ARG A 75 -8.64 -3.70 0.33
CA ARG A 75 -8.16 -3.46 -1.04
C ARG A 75 -6.64 -3.28 -1.11
N THR A 76 -6.03 -2.70 -0.09
CA THR A 76 -4.58 -2.51 0.00
C THR A 76 -3.87 -3.84 0.23
N GLU A 77 -4.41 -4.69 1.12
CA GLU A 77 -3.86 -6.02 1.38
C GLU A 77 -3.92 -6.90 0.12
N GLU A 78 -5.05 -6.92 -0.59
CA GLU A 78 -5.18 -7.60 -1.89
C GLU A 78 -4.14 -7.12 -2.92
N LEU A 79 -3.90 -5.80 -3.00
CA LEU A 79 -2.91 -5.22 -3.91
C LEU A 79 -1.50 -5.68 -3.54
N ILE A 80 -1.16 -5.70 -2.24
CA ILE A 80 0.14 -6.17 -1.75
C ILE A 80 0.35 -7.64 -2.10
N GLU A 81 -0.66 -8.48 -1.89
CA GLU A 81 -0.60 -9.90 -2.28
C GLU A 81 -0.41 -10.08 -3.78
N ALA A 82 -1.14 -9.31 -4.59
CA ALA A 82 -0.99 -9.33 -6.04
C ALA A 82 0.45 -8.94 -6.45
N MET A 83 1.02 -7.89 -5.86
CA MET A 83 2.42 -7.49 -6.12
C MET A 83 3.41 -8.59 -5.74
N HIS A 84 3.18 -9.29 -4.62
CA HIS A 84 4.01 -10.42 -4.21
C HIS A 84 3.98 -11.53 -5.26
N ILE A 85 2.79 -11.93 -5.72
CA ILE A 85 2.62 -12.95 -6.76
C ILE A 85 3.27 -12.53 -8.08
N ILE A 86 3.12 -11.27 -8.50
CA ILE A 86 3.74 -10.75 -9.72
C ILE A 86 5.27 -10.86 -9.61
N LYS A 87 5.83 -10.50 -8.46
CA LYS A 87 7.27 -10.63 -8.18
C LYS A 87 7.73 -12.09 -8.23
N GLU A 88 7.01 -13.02 -7.58
CA GLU A 88 7.34 -14.46 -7.66
C GLU A 88 7.30 -14.99 -9.10
N LYS A 89 6.26 -14.64 -9.87
CA LYS A 89 6.15 -15.06 -11.29
C LYS A 89 7.26 -14.47 -12.16
N ALA A 90 7.71 -13.25 -11.87
CA ALA A 90 8.81 -12.62 -12.60
C ALA A 90 10.19 -13.19 -12.21
N ASP A 91 10.29 -13.85 -11.05
CA ASP A 91 11.51 -14.48 -10.56
C ASP A 91 11.58 -15.97 -10.93
N ASP A 92 10.46 -16.59 -11.28
CA ASP A 92 10.38 -17.97 -11.78
C ASP A 92 10.84 -18.05 -13.26
N PRO A 93 11.93 -18.77 -13.58
CA PRO A 93 12.45 -18.91 -14.95
C PRO A 93 11.52 -19.62 -15.93
N GLN A 94 10.38 -20.16 -15.50
CA GLN A 94 9.45 -20.94 -16.33
C GLN A 94 8.18 -20.18 -16.78
N SER A 95 8.01 -18.89 -16.41
CA SER A 95 6.88 -18.06 -16.86
C SER A 95 7.15 -17.26 -18.14
#